data_AF-A0AAX2A450-F1
#
_entry.id   AF-A0AAX2A450-F1
#
_cell.length_a   1.000
_cell.length_b   1.000
_cell.length_c   1.000
_cell.angle_alpha   90.00
_cell.angle_beta   90.00
_cell.angle_gamma   90.00
#
_symmetry.space_group_name_H-M   'P 1'
#
loop_
_entity.id
_entity.type
_entity.pdbx_description
1 polymer ?
#
loop_
_entity_poly.entity_id
_entity_poly.type
_entity_poly.pdbx_seq_one_letter_code
_entity_poly.pdbx_strand_id
1 'polypeptide(L)'
;MFSLFSDKTSYVKNYLLAEDTLHTLKIVEQLGAKIVQDGSSIEITPVKKLSEPDDVLDCGNSGTAMRLFCGLLASVEGSFVLRGDKYLISRPMKRVADPLRSIGEKIDGRENGNKAQLFIRGGKNLQPFTYSSPVDSAQVKSAMILA
;
A
#
# COMPACT_ATOMS: atom_id res chain seq x y z
N MET A 1 -7.33 -1.89 -3.66
CA MET A 1 -5.98 -2.27 -4.14
C MET A 1 -6.06 -2.97 -5.48
N PHE A 2 -6.56 -4.21 -5.59
CA PHE A 2 -6.64 -4.89 -6.90
C PHE A 2 -7.36 -4.10 -8.00
N SER A 3 -8.40 -3.33 -7.66
CA SER A 3 -9.09 -2.44 -8.60
C SER A 3 -8.17 -1.42 -9.29
N LEU A 4 -7.05 -1.04 -8.67
CA LEU A 4 -6.04 -0.14 -9.28
C LEU A 4 -5.32 -0.79 -10.48
N PHE A 5 -5.31 -2.12 -10.55
CA PHE A 5 -4.66 -2.88 -11.62
C PHE A 5 -5.64 -3.42 -12.66
N SER A 6 -6.92 -3.05 -12.58
CA SER A 6 -7.92 -3.45 -13.57
C SER A 6 -7.87 -2.53 -14.80
N ASP A 7 -8.33 -3.04 -15.93
CA ASP A 7 -8.59 -2.27 -17.15
C ASP A 7 -9.97 -1.58 -17.13
N LYS A 8 -10.83 -1.90 -16.15
CA LYS A 8 -12.23 -1.46 -16.07
C LYS A 8 -12.61 -1.02 -14.65
N THR A 9 -13.75 -0.33 -14.56
CA THR A 9 -14.37 0.00 -13.27
C THR A 9 -14.69 -1.26 -12.49
N SER A 10 -14.22 -1.32 -11.25
CA SER A 10 -14.60 -2.34 -10.28
C SER A 10 -15.80 -1.89 -9.47
N TYR A 11 -16.74 -2.80 -9.23
CA TYR A 11 -17.93 -2.56 -8.40
C TYR A 11 -17.86 -3.43 -7.14
N VAL A 12 -17.82 -2.81 -5.98
CA VAL A 12 -17.79 -3.49 -4.69
C VAL A 12 -19.09 -3.24 -3.96
N LYS A 13 -19.82 -4.31 -3.63
CA LYS A 13 -21.05 -4.25 -2.83
C LYS A 13 -20.78 -4.67 -1.40
N ASN A 14 -21.58 -4.15 -0.46
CA ASN A 14 -21.44 -4.43 0.97
C ASN A 14 -20.02 -4.14 1.48
N TYR A 15 -19.43 -3.03 1.02
CA TYR A 15 -18.13 -2.59 1.47
C TYR A 15 -18.15 -2.33 2.97
N LEU A 16 -17.15 -2.85 3.68
CA LEU A 16 -17.00 -2.59 5.11
C LEU A 16 -16.69 -1.10 5.30
N LEU A 17 -17.59 -0.35 5.90
CA LEU A 17 -17.42 1.07 6.22
C LEU A 17 -16.78 1.22 7.61
N ALA A 18 -15.49 0.90 7.70
CA ALA A 18 -14.70 1.04 8.92
C ALA A 18 -13.51 1.98 8.65
N GLU A 19 -12.92 2.56 9.69
CA GLU A 19 -11.83 3.53 9.53
C GLU A 19 -10.68 2.96 8.69
N ASP A 20 -10.22 1.74 8.99
CA ASP A 20 -9.15 1.06 8.25
C ASP A 20 -9.40 0.94 6.73
N THR A 21 -10.63 0.59 6.34
CA THR A 21 -11.02 0.43 4.93
C THR A 21 -11.26 1.78 4.26
N LEU A 22 -11.82 2.76 4.98
CA LEU A 22 -11.99 4.12 4.48
C LEU A 22 -10.64 4.82 4.25
N HIS A 23 -9.65 4.63 5.13
CA HIS A 23 -8.28 5.09 4.90
C HIS A 23 -7.67 4.43 3.66
N THR A 24 -7.91 3.13 3.46
CA THR A 24 -7.46 2.43 2.24
C THR A 24 -8.11 3.02 0.99
N LEU A 25 -9.40 3.37 1.04
CA LEU A 25 -10.13 3.95 -0.09
C LEU A 25 -9.62 5.35 -0.44
N LYS A 26 -9.33 6.18 0.57
CA LYS A 26 -8.71 7.50 0.39
C LYS A 26 -7.33 7.41 -0.27
N ILE A 27 -6.48 6.47 0.17
CA ILE A 27 -5.17 6.27 -0.48
C ILE A 27 -5.35 5.85 -1.95
N VAL A 28 -6.30 4.96 -2.24
CA VAL A 28 -6.62 4.55 -3.63
C VAL A 28 -7.03 5.76 -4.47
N GLU A 29 -7.83 6.68 -3.92
CA GLU A 29 -8.19 7.94 -4.59
C GLU A 29 -6.99 8.86 -4.80
N GLN A 30 -6.13 9.04 -3.78
CA GLN A 30 -4.90 9.85 -3.88
C GLN A 30 -3.91 9.33 -4.92
N LEU A 31 -3.91 8.02 -5.20
CA LEU A 31 -3.11 7.40 -6.26
C LEU A 31 -3.73 7.58 -7.66
N GLY A 32 -4.84 8.32 -7.78
CA GLY A 32 -5.44 8.77 -9.03
C GLY A 32 -6.70 8.01 -9.46
N ALA A 33 -7.18 7.03 -8.68
CA ALA A 33 -8.43 6.35 -9.01
C ALA A 33 -9.63 7.26 -8.71
N LYS A 34 -10.66 7.21 -9.54
CA LYS A 34 -11.94 7.85 -9.24
C LYS A 34 -12.78 6.93 -8.39
N ILE A 35 -13.25 7.46 -7.26
CA ILE A 35 -14.15 6.74 -6.34
C ILE A 35 -15.54 7.36 -6.42
N VAL A 36 -16.56 6.52 -6.57
CA VAL A 36 -17.96 6.90 -6.36
C VAL A 36 -18.52 6.01 -5.27
N GLN A 37 -19.11 6.61 -4.24
CA GLN A 37 -19.67 5.91 -3.10
C GLN A 37 -21.16 6.20 -2.97
N ASP A 38 -21.96 5.13 -2.89
CA ASP A 38 -23.38 5.18 -2.55
C ASP A 38 -23.67 4.17 -1.43
N GLY A 39 -23.80 4.68 -0.20
CA GLY A 39 -23.86 3.85 1.00
C GLY A 39 -22.63 2.95 1.14
N SER A 40 -22.85 1.63 1.09
CA SER A 40 -21.81 0.59 1.11
C SER A 40 -21.45 0.05 -0.28
N SER A 41 -21.98 0.65 -1.35
CA SER A 41 -21.58 0.35 -2.73
C SER A 41 -20.48 1.31 -3.17
N ILE A 42 -19.38 0.76 -3.65
CA ILE A 42 -18.21 1.53 -4.11
C ILE A 42 -17.91 1.19 -5.56
N GLU A 43 -17.85 2.21 -6.41
CA GLU A 43 -17.31 2.12 -7.75
C GLU A 43 -15.89 2.69 -7.76
N ILE A 44 -14.95 1.90 -8.29
CA ILE A 44 -13.53 2.26 -8.35
C ILE A 44 -13.11 2.22 -9.82
N THR A 45 -12.95 3.38 -10.43
CA THR A 45 -12.43 3.51 -11.79
C THR A 45 -10.91 3.74 -11.73
N PRO A 46 -10.09 2.81 -12.23
CA PRO A 46 -8.63 2.96 -12.22
C PRO A 46 -8.17 4.05 -13.19
N VAL A 47 -6.96 4.54 -12.97
CA VAL A 47 -6.21 5.38 -13.90
C VAL A 47 -5.18 4.52 -14.63
N LYS A 48 -4.83 4.88 -15.87
CA LYS A 48 -3.85 4.14 -16.69
C LYS A 48 -2.47 4.04 -16.04
N LYS A 49 -2.07 5.06 -15.30
CA LYS A 49 -0.81 5.12 -14.55
C LYS A 49 -1.11 5.76 -13.21
N LEU A 50 -0.77 5.05 -12.13
CA LEU A 50 -0.85 5.62 -10.78
C LEU A 50 0.12 6.79 -10.66
N SER A 51 -0.30 7.84 -9.99
CA SER A 51 0.48 9.06 -9.81
C SER A 51 1.13 9.10 -8.43
N GLU A 52 2.29 9.74 -8.36
CA GLU A 52 2.84 10.25 -7.10
C GLU A 52 1.84 11.25 -6.50
N PRO A 53 1.35 11.05 -5.26
CA PRO A 53 0.41 11.96 -4.62
C PRO A 53 1.12 13.23 -4.11
N ASP A 54 0.39 14.35 -4.05
CA ASP A 54 0.93 15.62 -3.52
C ASP A 54 1.13 15.61 -1.98
N ASP A 55 0.47 14.68 -1.27
CA ASP A 55 0.48 14.60 0.19
C ASP A 55 0.75 13.16 0.67
N VAL A 56 1.00 13.02 1.96
CA VAL A 56 1.24 11.74 2.62
C VAL A 56 0.01 10.83 2.56
N LEU A 57 0.27 9.55 2.40
CA LEU A 57 -0.74 8.50 2.37
C LEU A 57 -1.02 8.02 3.80
N ASP A 58 -2.16 8.43 4.37
CA ASP A 58 -2.51 8.13 5.76
C ASP A 58 -3.24 6.79 5.90
N CYS A 59 -2.57 5.82 6.50
CA CYS A 59 -3.10 4.48 6.77
C CYS A 59 -3.95 4.41 8.06
N GLY A 60 -4.08 5.49 8.83
CA GLY A 60 -4.77 5.48 10.11
C GLY A 60 -4.14 4.47 11.07
N ASN A 61 -4.94 3.56 11.62
CA ASN A 61 -4.46 2.45 12.46
C ASN A 61 -4.27 1.13 11.68
N SER A 62 -4.47 1.17 10.35
CA SER A 62 -4.48 -0.03 9.53
C SER A 62 -3.08 -0.52 9.20
N GLY A 63 -2.58 -1.44 10.04
CA GLY A 63 -1.35 -2.17 9.75
C GLY A 63 -1.44 -3.04 8.49
N THR A 64 -2.66 -3.45 8.10
CA THR A 64 -2.88 -4.16 6.83
C THR A 64 -2.67 -3.23 5.64
N ALA A 65 -3.30 -2.05 5.66
CA ALA A 65 -3.13 -1.06 4.58
C ALA A 65 -1.66 -0.69 4.40
N MET A 66 -0.98 -0.27 5.47
CA MET A 66 0.41 0.18 5.41
C MET A 66 1.33 -0.89 4.80
N ARG A 67 1.23 -2.15 5.24
CA ARG A 67 2.11 -3.21 4.75
C ARG A 67 1.82 -3.60 3.32
N LEU A 68 0.56 -3.70 2.92
CA LEU A 68 0.21 -4.02 1.53
C LEU A 68 0.57 -2.88 0.58
N PHE A 69 0.38 -1.62 0.99
CA PHE A 69 0.82 -0.47 0.20
C PHE A 69 2.35 -0.40 0.08
N CYS A 70 3.14 -0.91 1.05
CA CYS A 70 4.58 -1.03 0.86
C CYS A 70 4.93 -1.87 -0.38
N GLY A 71 4.26 -3.01 -0.55
CA GLY A 71 4.45 -3.87 -1.73
C GLY A 71 3.89 -3.25 -3.01
N LEU A 72 2.66 -2.72 -2.96
CA LEU A 72 2.03 -2.09 -4.12
C LEU A 72 2.84 -0.89 -4.63
N LEU A 73 3.32 -0.03 -3.74
CA LEU A 73 4.00 1.20 -4.13
C LEU A 73 5.45 0.97 -4.54
N ALA A 74 6.06 -0.18 -4.19
CA ALA A 74 7.37 -0.58 -4.70
C ALA A 74 7.38 -0.71 -6.23
N SER A 75 6.31 -1.27 -6.81
CA SER A 75 6.17 -1.45 -8.26
C SER A 75 5.66 -0.20 -9.00
N VAL A 76 5.27 0.86 -8.29
CA VAL A 76 4.76 2.11 -8.88
C VAL A 76 5.87 3.16 -8.94
N GLU A 77 6.12 3.74 -10.11
CA GLU A 77 7.08 4.84 -10.26
C GLU A 77 6.63 6.08 -9.48
N GLY A 78 7.42 6.47 -8.47
CA GLY A 78 7.17 7.66 -7.66
C GLY A 78 7.81 7.62 -6.28
N SER A 79 7.59 8.69 -5.52
CA SER A 79 7.99 8.83 -4.13
C SER A 79 6.76 8.87 -3.22
N PHE A 80 6.70 7.97 -2.25
CA PHE A 80 5.53 7.81 -1.40
C PHE A 80 5.91 7.88 0.07
N VAL A 81 5.05 8.51 0.87
CA VAL A 81 5.18 8.54 2.34
C VAL A 81 3.93 7.93 2.95
N LEU A 82 4.08 6.80 3.63
CA LEU A 82 3.00 6.17 4.39
C LEU A 82 3.08 6.61 5.85
N ARG A 83 1.98 7.18 6.34
CA ARG A 83 1.81 7.57 7.75
C ARG A 83 0.84 6.64 8.45
N GLY A 84 1.02 6.53 9.77
CA GLY A 84 0.04 5.94 10.67
C GLY A 84 -0.29 6.86 11.83
N ASP A 85 -1.34 6.49 12.57
CA ASP A 85 -1.71 7.13 13.83
C ASP A 85 -0.71 6.84 14.96
N LYS A 86 -0.97 7.40 16.15
CA LYS A 86 -0.13 7.25 17.34
C LYS A 86 0.13 5.79 17.77
N TYR A 87 -0.73 4.86 17.38
CA TYR A 87 -0.58 3.43 17.69
C TYR A 87 0.20 2.72 16.58
N LEU A 88 -0.15 2.96 15.31
CA LEU A 88 0.47 2.34 14.16
C LEU A 88 1.95 2.72 14.04
N ILE A 89 2.35 3.95 14.39
CA ILE A 89 3.77 4.37 14.37
C ILE A 89 4.68 3.54 15.28
N SER A 90 4.13 2.85 16.27
CA SER A 90 4.89 2.00 17.19
C SER A 90 4.96 0.54 16.74
N ARG A 91 4.15 0.14 15.75
CA ARG A 91 4.08 -1.24 15.28
C ARG A 91 5.28 -1.56 14.38
N PRO A 92 5.84 -2.78 14.46
CA PRO A 92 6.97 -3.17 13.64
C PRO A 92 6.57 -3.32 12.16
N MET A 93 7.34 -2.67 11.30
CA MET A 93 7.25 -2.69 9.83
C MET A 93 8.43 -3.40 9.18
N LYS A 94 9.45 -3.75 9.95
CA LYS A 94 10.65 -4.46 9.46
C LYS A 94 10.30 -5.77 8.74
N ARG A 95 9.23 -6.45 9.18
CA ARG A 95 8.72 -7.68 8.55
C ARG A 95 8.31 -7.52 7.09
N VAL A 96 7.97 -6.32 6.63
CA VAL A 96 7.63 -6.04 5.22
C VAL A 96 8.74 -5.23 4.53
N ALA A 97 9.39 -4.32 5.26
CA ALA A 97 10.47 -3.51 4.71
C ALA A 97 11.70 -4.36 4.33
N ASP A 98 12.12 -5.31 5.18
CA ASP A 98 13.29 -6.14 4.89
C ASP A 98 13.09 -7.06 3.67
N PRO A 99 11.96 -7.78 3.53
CA PRO A 99 11.70 -8.57 2.32
C PRO A 99 11.72 -7.75 1.03
N LEU A 100 11.07 -6.58 1.03
CA LEU A 100 11.06 -5.70 -0.13
C LEU A 100 12.46 -5.14 -0.42
N ARG A 101 13.22 -4.74 0.60
CA ARG A 101 14.64 -4.34 0.42
C ARG A 101 15.49 -5.47 -0.14
N SER A 102 15.23 -6.71 0.25
CA SER A 102 16.00 -7.88 -0.23
C SER A 102 15.84 -8.14 -1.73
N ILE A 103 14.77 -7.62 -2.34
CA ILE A 103 14.52 -7.67 -3.79
C ILE A 103 14.89 -6.36 -4.50
N GLY A 104 15.56 -5.43 -3.80
CA GLY A 104 16.08 -4.19 -4.37
C GLY A 104 15.24 -2.94 -4.14
N GLU A 105 14.12 -3.04 -3.40
CA GLU A 105 13.26 -1.90 -3.14
C GLU A 105 13.86 -0.90 -2.16
N LYS A 106 13.57 0.38 -2.41
CA LYS A 106 14.05 1.49 -1.59
C LYS A 106 12.97 1.93 -0.62
N ILE A 107 12.99 1.30 0.54
CA ILE A 107 12.08 1.61 1.64
C ILE A 107 12.91 2.10 2.81
N ASP A 108 12.53 3.23 3.39
CA ASP A 108 13.16 3.82 4.57
C ASP A 108 12.11 4.24 5.59
N GLY A 109 12.56 4.56 6.80
CA GLY A 109 11.69 4.96 7.90
C GLY A 109 12.42 5.00 9.23
N ARG A 110 11.70 5.27 10.30
CA ARG A 110 12.28 5.32 11.65
C ARG A 110 12.82 3.95 12.05
N GLU A 111 13.90 3.95 12.83
CA GLU A 111 14.60 2.71 13.23
C GLU A 111 14.94 1.82 12.02
N ASN A 112 15.50 2.43 10.96
CA ASN A 112 15.84 1.77 9.71
C ASN A 112 14.64 1.01 9.09
N GLY A 113 13.51 1.71 8.92
CA GLY A 113 12.30 1.15 8.33
C GLY A 113 11.49 0.21 9.24
N ASN A 114 11.86 0.08 10.51
CA ASN A 114 11.07 -0.71 11.46
C ASN A 114 9.81 0.03 11.96
N LYS A 115 9.78 1.36 11.91
CA LYS A 115 8.64 2.16 12.38
C LYS A 115 8.20 3.18 11.35
N ALA A 116 6.90 3.41 11.28
CA ALA A 116 6.33 4.46 10.45
C ALA A 116 6.75 5.86 10.97
N GLN A 117 6.77 6.91 10.14
CA GLN A 117 6.43 6.93 8.71
C GLN A 117 7.42 6.13 7.85
N LEU A 118 6.91 5.54 6.78
CA LEU A 118 7.71 4.81 5.80
C LEU A 118 7.80 5.62 4.51
N PHE A 119 9.01 5.72 3.97
CA PHE A 119 9.31 6.38 2.71
C PHE A 119 9.62 5.30 1.68
N ILE A 120 8.94 5.32 0.55
CA ILE A 120 9.10 4.32 -0.51
C ILE A 120 9.44 5.08 -1.78
N ARG A 121 10.56 4.70 -2.41
CA ARG A 121 10.89 5.14 -3.77
C ARG A 121 10.65 3.98 -4.71
N GLY A 122 9.45 3.96 -5.28
CA GLY A 122 9.03 2.91 -6.19
C GLY A 122 9.46 3.19 -7.63
N GLY A 123 9.49 2.12 -8.42
CA GLY A 123 9.73 2.17 -9.87
C GLY A 123 11.17 2.50 -10.28
N LYS A 124 11.80 1.50 -10.89
CA LYS A 124 12.44 1.59 -12.22
C LYS A 124 13.06 0.25 -12.64
N ASN A 125 13.36 -0.63 -11.69
CA ASN A 125 14.16 -1.83 -11.95
C ASN A 125 13.71 -3.07 -11.18
N LEU A 126 12.47 -3.13 -10.66
CA LEU A 126 12.03 -4.33 -9.97
C LEU A 126 12.02 -5.51 -10.95
N GLN A 127 12.84 -6.51 -10.64
CA GLN A 127 12.99 -7.72 -11.45
C GLN A 127 12.12 -8.83 -10.86
N PRO A 128 11.68 -9.81 -11.66
CA PRO A 128 11.10 -11.02 -11.13
C PRO A 128 12.02 -11.64 -10.07
N PHE A 129 11.46 -12.04 -8.94
CA PHE A 129 12.21 -12.58 -7.81
C PHE A 129 11.58 -13.87 -7.29
N THR A 130 12.37 -14.64 -6.56
CA THR A 130 11.88 -15.74 -5.72
C THR A 130 12.15 -15.36 -4.27
N TYR A 131 11.12 -15.44 -3.44
CA TYR A 131 11.22 -15.10 -2.03
C TYR A 131 10.67 -16.26 -1.18
N SER A 132 11.49 -16.74 -0.25
CA SER A 132 11.08 -17.70 0.78
C SER A 132 10.87 -16.96 2.09
N SER A 133 9.63 -16.93 2.57
CA SER A 133 9.30 -16.19 3.79
C SER A 133 9.84 -16.92 5.02
N PRO A 134 10.61 -16.25 5.91
CA PRO A 134 11.05 -16.82 7.18
C PRO A 134 9.95 -16.76 8.26
N VAL A 135 8.79 -16.20 7.93
CA VAL A 135 7.67 -15.99 8.85
C VAL A 135 6.33 -16.36 8.22
N ASP A 136 5.42 -16.87 9.04
CA ASP A 136 4.05 -17.21 8.65
C ASP A 136 3.17 -15.96 8.64
N SER A 137 3.39 -15.06 7.67
CA SER A 137 2.65 -13.81 7.56
C SER A 137 2.00 -13.64 6.20
N ALA A 138 0.67 -13.71 6.18
CA ALA A 138 -0.12 -13.40 4.99
C ALA A 138 0.12 -11.97 4.48
N GLN A 139 0.35 -11.01 5.38
CA GLN A 139 0.64 -9.61 5.00
C GLN A 139 1.98 -9.49 4.26
N VAL A 140 3.02 -10.21 4.71
CA VAL A 140 4.30 -10.24 4.00
C VAL A 140 4.13 -10.89 2.64
N LYS A 141 3.51 -12.08 2.59
CA LYS A 141 3.23 -12.77 1.32
C LYS A 141 2.47 -11.87 0.33
N SER A 142 1.39 -11.22 0.77
CA SER A 142 0.59 -10.37 -0.09
C SER A 142 1.33 -9.10 -0.53
N ALA A 143 2.15 -8.48 0.33
CA ALA A 143 3.00 -7.36 -0.08
C ALA A 143 4.01 -7.79 -1.16
N MET A 144 4.63 -8.95 -0.99
CA MET A 144 5.55 -9.50 -2.00
C MET A 144 4.85 -9.95 -3.29
N ILE A 145 3.53 -10.24 -3.28
CA ILE A 145 2.78 -10.52 -4.52
C ILE A 145 2.42 -9.22 -5.27
N LEU A 146 2.25 -8.12 -4.53
CA LEU A 146 1.89 -6.82 -5.09
C LEU A 146 3.09 -6.05 -5.66
N ALA A 147 4.30 -6.41 -5.22
CA ALA A 147 5.57 -5.94 -5.77
C ALA A 147 5.91 -6.77 -7.02
#